data_AF-A0A2E0BKF9-F1
#
_entry.id   AF-A0A2E0BKF9-F1
#
_cell.length_a   1.000
_cell.length_b   1.000
_cell.length_c   1.000
_cell.angle_alpha   90.00
_cell.angle_beta   90.00
_cell.angle_gamma   90.00
#
_symmetry.space_group_name_H-M   'P 1'
#
loop_
_entity.id
_entity.type
_entity.pdbx_description
1 polymer ?
#
loop_
_entity_poly.entity_id
_entity_poly.type
_entity_poly.pdbx_seq_one_letter_code
_entity_poly.pdbx_strand_id
1 'polypeptide(L)'
;MIPQSEPEHKDLVDVLVQSVQRIEQVPQEDGSFEKSLVIDPKSLYYKTLIVASPHLARFVLELEQFQNLATQCYNFMSRNKANALSAQVKELVIAYQYSIDSKSSESIRENGSAQSTLIDKIARNKIERSYQVKGEKRRSFLDAMMGKDKEEDMDND
;
A
#
# COMPACT_ATOMS: atom_id res chain seq x y z
N MET A 1 -35.26 2.19 -10.37
CA MET A 1 -34.05 2.17 -9.52
C MET A 1 -32.86 2.10 -10.44
N ILE A 2 -32.02 3.14 -10.44
CA ILE A 2 -30.73 3.10 -11.15
C ILE A 2 -29.86 2.10 -10.37
N PRO A 3 -29.22 1.10 -11.01
CA PRO A 3 -28.29 0.24 -10.32
C PRO A 3 -27.19 1.13 -9.74
N GLN A 4 -26.97 1.05 -8.42
CA GLN A 4 -25.77 1.64 -7.85
C GLN A 4 -24.60 0.97 -8.57
N SER A 5 -23.85 1.76 -9.35
CA SER A 5 -22.62 1.32 -9.98
C SER A 5 -21.79 0.58 -8.95
N GLU A 6 -21.36 -0.63 -9.27
CA GLU A 6 -20.45 -1.41 -8.44
C GLU A 6 -19.29 -0.51 -7.98
N PRO A 7 -18.86 -0.61 -6.71
CA PRO A 7 -17.78 0.22 -6.21
C PRO A 7 -16.56 0.02 -7.11
N GLU A 8 -15.97 1.13 -7.54
CA GLU A 8 -14.84 1.16 -8.45
C GLU A 8 -13.65 0.39 -7.84
N HIS A 9 -13.51 -0.89 -8.21
CA HIS A 9 -12.48 -1.79 -7.68
C HIS A 9 -11.10 -1.20 -7.92
N LYS A 10 -10.33 -1.04 -6.85
CA LYS A 10 -8.92 -0.69 -6.94
C LYS A 10 -8.15 -1.97 -6.71
N ASP A 11 -8.01 -2.77 -7.76
CA ASP A 11 -7.49 -4.15 -7.71
C ASP A 11 -6.28 -4.33 -6.77
N LEU A 12 -5.31 -3.41 -6.80
CA LEU A 12 -4.12 -3.48 -5.93
C LEU A 12 -4.43 -3.23 -4.44
N VAL A 13 -5.27 -2.24 -4.14
CA VAL A 13 -5.65 -1.90 -2.75
C VAL A 13 -6.50 -3.01 -2.16
N ASP A 14 -7.44 -3.54 -2.96
CA ASP A 14 -8.32 -4.62 -2.55
C ASP A 14 -7.53 -5.89 -2.25
N VAL A 15 -6.56 -6.26 -3.10
CA VAL A 15 -5.64 -7.38 -2.86
C VAL A 15 -4.80 -7.16 -1.59
N LEU A 16 -4.27 -5.94 -1.38
CA LEU A 16 -3.50 -5.61 -0.19
C LEU A 16 -4.33 -5.80 1.09
N VAL A 17 -5.54 -5.23 1.12
CA VAL A 17 -6.49 -5.30 2.24
C VAL A 17 -6.91 -6.75 2.52
N GLN A 18 -7.30 -7.50 1.50
CA GLN A 18 -7.69 -8.90 1.66
C GLN A 18 -6.54 -9.76 2.19
N SER A 19 -5.30 -9.51 1.74
CA SER A 19 -4.13 -10.30 2.11
C SER A 19 -3.65 -10.12 3.57
N VAL A 20 -4.23 -9.17 4.30
CA VAL A 20 -3.89 -8.86 5.71
C VAL A 20 -5.07 -9.06 6.65
N GLN A 21 -6.21 -9.53 6.14
CA GLN A 21 -7.36 -9.86 6.97
C GLN A 21 -7.14 -11.18 7.70
N ARG A 22 -7.53 -11.21 8.97
CA ARG A 22 -7.59 -12.41 9.81
C ARG A 22 -8.96 -12.53 10.46
N ILE A 23 -9.39 -13.76 10.70
CA ILE A 23 -10.65 -14.03 11.39
C ILE A 23 -10.40 -13.88 12.90
N GLU A 24 -11.11 -12.95 13.53
CA GLU A 24 -11.13 -12.82 14.98
C GLU A 24 -12.54 -13.09 15.52
N GLN A 25 -12.60 -13.64 16.74
CA GLN A 25 -13.85 -13.77 17.47
C GLN A 25 -14.04 -12.50 18.30
N VAL A 26 -15.02 -11.69 17.91
CA VAL A 26 -15.36 -10.44 18.58
C VAL A 26 -16.50 -10.73 19.56
N PRO A 27 -16.32 -10.46 20.86
CA PRO A 27 -17.39 -10.60 21.84
C PRO A 27 -18.45 -9.50 21.59
N GLN A 28 -19.71 -9.90 21.48
CA GLN A 28 -20.83 -8.98 21.40
C GLN A 28 -21.40 -8.66 22.79
N GLU A 29 -22.18 -7.59 22.88
CA GLU A 29 -22.78 -7.12 24.15
C GLU A 29 -23.73 -8.15 24.79
N ASP A 30 -24.28 -9.06 23.97
CA ASP A 30 -25.15 -10.15 24.41
C ASP A 30 -24.39 -11.39 24.93
N GLY A 31 -23.06 -11.34 24.96
CA GLY A 31 -22.19 -12.44 25.38
C GLY A 31 -21.96 -13.52 24.32
N SER A 32 -22.48 -13.35 23.10
CA SER A 32 -22.17 -14.20 21.95
C SER A 32 -20.84 -13.78 21.29
N PHE A 33 -20.31 -14.63 20.42
CA PHE A 33 -19.09 -14.35 19.66
C PHE A 33 -19.40 -14.29 18.17
N GLU A 34 -19.00 -13.20 17.52
CA GLU A 34 -19.08 -13.04 16.08
C GLU A 34 -17.72 -13.29 15.44
N LYS A 35 -17.69 -14.04 14.33
CA LYS A 35 -16.49 -14.16 13.50
C LYS A 35 -16.41 -12.95 12.57
N SER A 36 -15.50 -12.03 12.86
CA SER A 36 -15.27 -10.85 12.03
C SER A 36 -13.93 -10.93 11.31
N LEU A 37 -13.88 -10.38 10.10
CA LEU A 37 -12.62 -10.17 9.37
C LEU A 37 -11.99 -8.87 9.85
N VAL A 38 -10.89 -8.98 10.57
CA VAL A 38 -10.15 -7.85 11.13
C VAL A 38 -8.84 -7.68 10.38
N ILE A 39 -8.46 -6.44 10.08
CA ILE A 39 -7.18 -6.11 9.45
C ILE A 39 -6.07 -6.30 10.49
N ASP A 40 -5.02 -7.04 10.13
CA ASP A 40 -3.78 -7.06 10.90
C ASP A 40 -2.90 -5.84 10.54
N PRO A 41 -2.84 -4.80 11.40
CA PRO A 41 -2.13 -3.57 11.09
C PRO A 41 -0.61 -3.77 10.93
N LYS A 42 -0.04 -4.78 11.60
CA LYS A 42 1.39 -5.07 11.53
C LYS A 42 1.75 -5.69 10.18
N SER A 43 0.97 -6.68 9.75
CA SER A 43 1.11 -7.27 8.42
C SER A 43 0.91 -6.22 7.33
N LEU A 44 -0.08 -5.34 7.49
CA LEU A 44 -0.31 -4.21 6.58
C LEU A 44 0.90 -3.30 6.49
N TYR A 45 1.42 -2.84 7.63
CA TYR A 45 2.61 -1.99 7.70
C TYR A 45 3.77 -2.58 6.90
N TYR A 46 4.20 -3.82 7.21
CA TYR A 46 5.36 -4.42 6.53
C TYR A 46 5.13 -4.67 5.04
N LYS A 47 3.90 -4.95 4.60
CA LYS A 47 3.57 -5.12 3.17
C LYS A 47 3.57 -3.81 2.38
N THR A 48 3.36 -2.67 3.06
CA THR A 48 3.40 -1.35 2.42
C THR A 48 4.82 -0.79 2.23
N LEU A 49 5.82 -1.41 2.88
CA LEU A 49 7.20 -1.01 2.76
C LEU A 49 7.77 -1.30 1.37
N ILE A 50 8.59 -0.37 0.88
CA ILE A 50 9.31 -0.47 -0.38
C ILE A 50 10.80 -0.35 -0.08
N VAL A 51 11.41 -1.45 0.36
CA VAL A 51 12.84 -1.55 0.62
C VAL A 51 13.46 -2.50 -0.39
N ALA A 52 14.39 -2.02 -1.23
CA ALA A 52 15.15 -2.88 -2.14
C ALA A 52 16.25 -3.65 -1.39
N SER A 53 15.83 -4.61 -0.56
CA SER A 53 16.73 -5.53 0.10
C SER A 53 16.09 -6.92 0.17
N PRO A 54 16.77 -7.98 -0.29
CA PRO A 54 16.29 -9.34 -0.13
C PRO A 54 16.28 -9.79 1.33
N HIS A 55 16.92 -9.03 2.24
CA HIS A 55 17.04 -9.37 3.65
C HIS A 55 15.93 -8.75 4.52
N LEU A 56 15.03 -7.93 3.96
CA LEU A 56 13.99 -7.25 4.73
C LEU A 56 13.13 -8.24 5.52
N ALA A 57 12.66 -9.32 4.89
CA ALA A 57 11.81 -10.31 5.54
C ALA A 57 12.51 -10.98 6.74
N ARG A 58 13.80 -11.28 6.60
CA ARG A 58 14.61 -11.86 7.69
C ARG A 58 14.79 -10.86 8.82
N PHE A 59 15.10 -9.60 8.49
CA PHE A 59 15.24 -8.54 9.48
C PHE A 59 13.95 -8.31 10.26
N VAL A 60 12.80 -8.28 9.58
CA VAL A 60 11.48 -8.17 10.23
C VAL A 60 11.25 -9.33 11.20
N LEU A 61 11.54 -10.57 10.80
CA LEU A 61 11.43 -11.73 11.69
C LEU A 61 12.31 -11.59 12.94
N GLU A 62 13.57 -11.20 12.75
CA GLU A 62 14.53 -11.00 13.86
C GLU A 62 14.08 -9.87 14.79
N LEU A 63 13.54 -8.77 14.25
CA LEU A 63 13.02 -7.65 15.03
C LEU A 63 11.80 -8.05 15.87
N GLU A 64 10.89 -8.85 15.32
CA GLU A 64 9.73 -9.39 16.03
C GLU A 64 10.15 -10.35 17.16
N GLN A 65 11.14 -11.21 16.90
CA GLN A 65 11.71 -12.08 17.93
C GLN A 65 12.38 -11.26 19.04
N PHE A 66 13.09 -10.19 18.69
CA PHE A 66 13.67 -9.27 19.65
C PHE A 66 12.59 -8.57 20.49
N GLN A 67 11.50 -8.12 19.87
CA GLN A 67 10.35 -7.55 20.59
C GLN A 67 9.76 -8.55 21.60
N ASN A 68 9.68 -9.84 21.27
CA ASN A 68 9.17 -10.87 22.16
C ASN A 68 10.00 -11.03 23.44
N LEU A 69 11.30 -10.75 23.41
CA LEU A 69 12.15 -10.74 24.61
C LEU A 69 11.67 -9.70 25.63
N ALA A 70 11.07 -8.59 25.19
CA ALA A 70 10.50 -7.58 26.08
C ALA A 70 9.37 -8.15 26.95
N THR A 71 8.62 -9.13 26.45
CA THR A 71 7.56 -9.82 27.20
C THR A 71 8.15 -10.87 28.13
N GLN A 72 9.20 -11.58 27.69
CA GLN A 72 9.86 -12.59 28.51
C GLN A 72 10.52 -12.01 29.77
N CYS A 73 10.88 -10.72 29.76
CA CYS A 73 11.42 -10.02 30.92
C CYS A 73 10.56 -10.22 32.19
N TYR A 74 9.23 -10.27 32.04
CA TYR A 74 8.31 -10.44 33.16
C TYR A 74 8.32 -11.85 33.77
N ASN A 75 8.82 -12.84 33.04
CA ASN A 75 8.92 -14.21 33.54
C ASN A 75 10.22 -14.46 34.31
N PHE A 76 11.27 -13.70 34.04
CA PHE A 76 12.63 -13.98 34.53
C PHE A 76 13.22 -12.88 35.43
N MET A 77 12.52 -11.76 35.61
CA MET A 77 13.02 -10.61 36.36
C MET A 77 12.01 -10.10 37.39
N SER A 78 12.50 -9.36 38.39
CA SER A 78 11.63 -8.60 39.29
C SER A 78 10.90 -7.50 38.51
N ARG A 79 9.67 -7.18 38.94
CA ARG A 79 8.78 -6.25 38.22
C ARG A 79 9.45 -4.95 37.76
N ASN A 80 10.22 -4.30 38.63
CA ASN A 80 10.89 -3.04 38.29
C ASN A 80 11.97 -3.21 37.21
N LYS A 81 12.75 -4.30 37.28
CA LYS A 81 13.76 -4.63 36.26
C LYS A 81 13.11 -5.05 34.95
N ALA A 82 12.04 -5.85 35.01
CA ALA A 82 11.27 -6.26 33.86
C ALA A 82 10.69 -5.05 33.12
N ASN A 83 10.08 -4.11 33.85
CA ASN A 83 9.54 -2.87 33.28
C ASN A 83 10.63 -2.06 32.57
N ALA A 84 11.76 -1.82 33.23
CA ALA A 84 12.85 -1.03 32.68
C ALA A 84 13.43 -1.64 31.40
N LEU A 85 13.72 -2.95 31.42
CA LEU A 85 14.28 -3.62 30.25
C LEU A 85 13.25 -3.79 29.12
N SER A 86 11.99 -4.10 29.45
CA SER A 86 10.91 -4.19 28.48
C SER A 86 10.70 -2.85 27.75
N ALA A 87 10.78 -1.73 28.48
CA ALA A 87 10.70 -0.40 27.89
C ALA A 87 11.87 -0.12 26.93
N GLN A 88 13.11 -0.40 27.35
CA GLN A 88 14.30 -0.21 26.51
C GLN A 88 14.24 -1.03 25.21
N VAL A 89 13.83 -2.30 25.30
CA VAL A 89 13.67 -3.15 24.11
C VAL A 89 12.61 -2.58 23.16
N LYS A 90 11.46 -2.13 23.70
CA LYS A 90 10.40 -1.54 22.89
C LYS A 90 10.84 -0.23 22.22
N GLU A 91 11.55 0.63 22.94
CA GLU A 91 12.12 1.86 22.37
C GLU A 91 13.09 1.57 21.23
N LEU A 92 13.94 0.54 21.38
CA LEU A 92 14.86 0.14 20.31
C LEU A 92 14.12 -0.44 19.10
N VAL A 93 13.06 -1.23 19.31
CA VAL A 93 12.20 -1.72 18.23
C VAL A 93 11.58 -0.57 17.45
N ILE A 94 11.07 0.46 18.15
CA ILE A 94 10.52 1.67 17.53
C ILE A 94 11.60 2.40 16.71
N ALA A 95 12.82 2.51 17.22
CA ALA A 95 13.92 3.13 16.48
C ALA A 95 14.27 2.37 15.18
N TYR A 96 14.23 1.03 15.21
CA TYR A 96 14.40 0.22 14.00
C TYR A 96 13.26 0.43 12.99
N GLN A 97 12.02 0.54 13.45
CA GLN A 97 10.87 0.84 12.59
C GLN A 97 11.04 2.20 11.89
N TYR A 98 11.46 3.24 12.60
CA TYR A 98 11.77 4.54 11.98
C TYR A 98 12.89 4.46 10.93
N SER A 99 13.90 3.62 11.16
CA SER A 99 14.99 3.39 10.20
C SER A 99 14.47 2.71 8.92
N ILE A 100 13.58 1.72 9.08
CA ILE A 100 12.91 1.06 7.95
C ILE A 100 12.05 2.06 7.16
N ASP A 101 11.27 2.90 7.84
CA ASP A 101 10.43 3.92 7.21
C ASP A 101 11.25 4.92 6.40
N SER A 102 12.38 5.37 6.96
CA SER A 102 13.34 6.22 6.28
C SER A 102 13.83 5.57 4.99
N LYS A 103 14.29 4.31 5.06
CA LYS A 103 14.76 3.57 3.89
C LYS A 103 13.67 3.33 2.86
N SER A 104 12.46 3.03 3.31
CA SER A 104 11.30 2.81 2.44
C SER A 104 10.83 4.07 1.70
N SER A 105 11.24 5.25 2.17
CA SER A 105 10.89 6.54 1.57
C SER A 105 11.90 6.99 0.51
N GLU A 106 13.01 6.26 0.33
CA GLU A 106 14.00 6.58 -0.68
C GLU A 106 13.48 6.26 -2.09
N SER A 107 13.43 7.27 -2.95
CA SER A 107 13.25 7.06 -4.39
C SER A 107 14.61 6.85 -5.05
N ILE A 108 14.91 5.62 -5.48
CA ILE A 108 16.15 5.32 -6.21
C ILE A 108 15.88 5.51 -7.70
N ARG A 109 16.70 6.33 -8.37
CA ARG A 109 16.70 6.50 -9.83
C ARG A 109 18.06 6.03 -10.35
N GLU A 110 18.11 4.84 -10.93
CA GLU A 110 19.35 4.29 -11.48
C GLU A 110 19.11 3.84 -12.93
N ASN A 111 19.86 4.42 -13.88
CA ASN A 111 19.98 4.01 -15.29
C ASN A 111 18.70 3.45 -15.95
N GLY A 112 17.58 4.18 -15.87
CA GLY A 112 16.31 3.82 -16.51
C GLY A 112 15.32 3.03 -15.65
N SER A 113 15.74 2.53 -14.48
CA SER A 113 14.88 1.90 -13.48
C SER A 113 14.70 2.83 -12.27
N ALA A 114 13.47 3.30 -12.07
CA ALA A 114 13.10 4.08 -10.89
C ALA A 114 12.27 3.21 -9.94
N GLN A 115 12.82 2.90 -8.75
CA GLN A 115 12.03 2.30 -7.69
C GLN A 115 11.10 3.38 -7.13
N SER A 116 9.83 3.29 -7.52
CA SER A 116 8.78 4.23 -7.11
C SER A 116 8.32 3.89 -5.69
N THR A 117 8.19 4.90 -4.84
CA THR A 117 7.64 4.78 -3.49
C THR A 117 6.14 4.40 -3.54
N LEU A 118 5.55 4.01 -2.40
CA LEU A 118 4.12 3.69 -2.35
C LEU A 118 3.29 4.93 -2.71
N ILE A 119 3.75 6.11 -2.26
CA ILE A 119 3.16 7.41 -2.58
C ILE A 119 3.21 7.64 -4.09
N ASP A 120 4.35 7.38 -4.74
CA ASP A 120 4.47 7.51 -6.21
C ASP A 120 3.51 6.58 -6.95
N LYS A 121 3.35 5.32 -6.49
CA LYS A 121 2.42 4.35 -7.08
C LYS A 121 0.97 4.79 -6.92
N ILE A 122 0.58 5.32 -5.76
CA ILE A 122 -0.75 5.85 -5.49
C ILE A 122 -0.99 7.13 -6.31
N ALA A 123 0.02 7.99 -6.45
CA ALA A 123 -0.05 9.23 -7.23
C ALA A 123 -0.17 8.97 -8.74
N ARG A 124 0.51 7.94 -9.28
CA ARG A 124 0.34 7.55 -10.70
C ARG A 124 -1.10 7.21 -11.05
N ASN A 125 -1.84 6.52 -10.17
CA ASN A 125 -3.28 6.28 -10.35
C ASN A 125 -4.12 7.58 -10.40
N LYS A 126 -3.69 8.67 -9.75
CA LYS A 126 -4.32 9.99 -9.89
C LYS A 126 -3.91 10.70 -11.19
N ILE A 127 -2.66 10.53 -11.62
CA ILE A 127 -2.13 11.17 -12.82
C ILE A 127 -2.73 10.54 -14.08
N GLU A 128 -2.85 9.21 -14.16
CA GLU A 128 -3.48 8.55 -15.31
C GLU A 128 -4.95 8.97 -15.52
N ARG A 129 -5.72 9.16 -14.43
CA ARG A 129 -7.07 9.75 -14.52
C ARG A 129 -7.10 11.21 -15.01
N SER A 130 -6.02 11.97 -14.80
CA SER A 130 -5.93 13.36 -15.29
C SER A 130 -5.43 13.49 -16.73
N TYR A 131 -4.76 12.46 -17.26
CA TYR A 131 -4.22 12.47 -18.62
C TYR A 131 -5.12 11.84 -19.69
N GLN A 132 -6.11 11.02 -19.31
CA GLN A 132 -7.09 10.49 -20.28
C GLN A 132 -8.23 11.45 -20.66
N VAL A 133 -8.30 12.68 -20.11
CA VAL A 133 -9.26 13.70 -20.57
C VAL A 133 -8.62 14.74 -21.51
N LYS A 134 -7.30 14.69 -21.69
CA LYS A 134 -6.54 15.61 -22.58
C LYS A 134 -6.03 14.96 -23.87
N GLY A 135 -6.49 13.76 -24.21
CA GLY A 135 -6.12 13.03 -25.43
C GLY A 135 -7.15 13.05 -26.56
N GLU A 136 -8.45 13.19 -26.27
CA GLU A 136 -9.53 13.07 -27.28
C GLU A 136 -10.26 14.40 -27.61
N LYS A 137 -9.66 15.56 -27.30
CA LYS A 137 -10.21 16.88 -27.68
C LYS A 137 -9.29 17.70 -28.59
N ARG A 138 -8.56 17.02 -29.46
CA ARG A 138 -7.92 17.62 -30.65
C ARG A 138 -8.34 16.93 -31.95
N ARG A 139 -9.53 16.34 -32.01
CA ARG A 139 -10.26 16.34 -33.28
C ARG A 139 -10.72 17.76 -33.53
N SER A 140 -10.08 18.34 -34.52
CA SER A 140 -10.17 19.71 -35.00
C SER A 140 -11.62 20.15 -35.11
N PHE A 141 -12.05 21.10 -34.26
CA PHE A 141 -13.31 21.82 -34.45
C PHE A 141 -13.32 22.58 -35.80
N LEU A 142 -12.14 22.80 -36.39
CA LEU A 142 -11.94 23.34 -37.73
C LEU A 142 -12.20 22.29 -38.84
N ASP A 143 -11.92 21.01 -38.63
CA ASP A 143 -12.24 19.94 -39.62
C ASP A 143 -13.74 19.64 -39.70
N ALA A 144 -14.50 19.89 -38.62
CA ALA A 144 -15.94 19.67 -38.61
C ALA A 144 -16.75 20.83 -39.22
N MET A 145 -16.16 22.02 -39.37
CA MET A 145 -16.79 23.19 -40.01
C MET A 145 -16.32 23.44 -41.44
N MET A 146 -15.11 22.98 -41.79
CA MET A 146 -14.59 23.06 -43.14
C MET A 146 -14.95 21.75 -43.84
N GLY A 147 -16.17 21.68 -44.39
CA GLY A 147 -16.67 20.56 -45.19
C GLY A 147 -15.75 20.31 -46.38
N LYS A 148 -14.68 19.56 -46.15
CA LYS A 148 -13.80 19.07 -47.19
C LYS A 148 -14.43 17.79 -47.69
N ASP A 149 -15.32 17.99 -48.65
CA ASP A 149 -15.98 16.94 -49.36
C ASP A 149 -14.95 15.95 -49.93
N LYS A 150 -15.39 14.70 -49.82
CA LYS A 150 -14.88 13.48 -50.39
C LYS A 150 -14.77 13.62 -51.92
N GLU A 151 -13.67 14.16 -52.43
CA GLU A 151 -13.34 14.07 -53.86
C GLU A 151 -11.83 13.92 -54.02
N GLU A 152 -11.31 12.70 -53.82
CA GLU A 152 -9.99 12.28 -54.36
C GLU A 152 -9.78 10.75 -54.27
N ASP A 153 -10.85 9.96 -54.40
CA ASP A 153 -10.79 8.47 -54.46
C ASP A 153 -11.36 7.91 -55.78
N MET A 154 -11.45 8.73 -56.83
CA MET A 154 -11.67 8.28 -58.20
C MET A 154 -10.80 9.11 -59.14
N ASP A 155 -9.55 8.69 -59.30
CA ASP A 155 -8.82 8.70 -60.58
C ASP A 155 -7.37 8.30 -60.30
N ASN A 156 -7.06 7.02 -60.56
CA ASN A 156 -5.95 6.61 -61.41
C ASN A 156 -5.93 5.08 -61.53
N ASP A 157 -6.08 4.63 -62.78
CA ASP A 157 -5.62 3.34 -63.30
C ASP A 157 -4.13 3.09 -62.99
#